data_AF-A0A4R2RGK7-F1
#
_entry.id   AF-A0A4R2RGK7-F1
#
_cell.length_a   1.000
_cell.length_b   1.000
_cell.length_c   1.000
_cell.angle_alpha   90.00
_cell.angle_beta   90.00
_cell.angle_gamma   90.00
#
_symmetry.space_group_name_H-M   'P 1'
#
loop_
_entity.id
_entity.type
_entity.pdbx_description
1 polymer ?
#
loop_
_entity_poly.entity_id
_entity_poly.type
_entity_poly.pdbx_seq_one_letter_code
_entity_poly.pdbx_strand_id
1 'polypeptide(L)'
;RMHLEEGRSVNSLTKEYGLGAGSLNSWIKKYREECKQTNGMNQPNQKDVFDQLAQLRKQNEELEKENRFLKKAAAFFAKESEK
;
A
#
# COMPACT_ATOMS: atom_id res chain seq x y z
N ARG A 1 15.63 17.60 4.82
CA ARG A 1 15.12 16.63 3.82
C ARG A 1 16.23 15.79 3.15
N MET A 2 17.51 16.23 3.12
CA MET A 2 18.61 15.55 2.39
C MET A 2 18.93 14.09 2.80
N HIS A 3 18.76 13.69 4.07
CA HIS A 3 19.13 12.31 4.48
C HIS A 3 18.22 11.20 3.97
N LEU A 4 16.94 11.49 3.76
CA LEU A 4 15.96 10.48 3.37
C LEU A 4 15.88 10.32 1.85
N GLU A 5 16.26 11.34 1.08
CA GLU A 5 16.14 11.37 -0.38
C GLU A 5 17.47 11.16 -1.12
N GLU A 6 18.62 11.56 -0.54
CA GLU A 6 19.92 11.54 -1.25
C GLU A 6 20.92 10.50 -0.70
N GLY A 7 20.53 9.68 0.27
CA GLY A 7 21.39 8.62 0.83
C GLY A 7 22.63 9.12 1.58
N ARG A 8 22.71 10.42 1.90
CA ARG A 8 23.85 11.01 2.63
C ARG A 8 23.91 10.51 4.07
N SER A 9 25.11 10.21 4.56
CA SER A 9 25.32 9.73 5.94
C SER A 9 25.23 10.87 6.96
N VAL A 10 24.72 10.58 8.17
CA VAL A 10 24.59 11.54 9.30
C VAL A 10 25.91 12.27 9.56
N ASN A 11 27.04 11.58 9.44
CA ASN A 11 28.38 12.14 9.63
C ASN A 11 28.75 13.19 8.59
N SER A 12 28.35 13.01 7.32
CA SER A 12 28.58 13.99 6.26
C SER A 12 27.86 15.30 6.56
N LEU A 13 26.58 15.23 6.93
CA LEU A 13 25.80 16.44 7.20
C LEU A 13 26.19 17.11 8.52
N THR A 14 26.60 16.34 9.53
CA THR A 14 27.14 16.86 10.79
C THR A 14 28.38 17.71 10.54
N LYS A 15 29.28 17.27 9.64
CA LYS A 15 30.50 17.98 9.26
C LYS A 15 30.24 19.20 8.37
N GLU A 16 29.32 19.09 7.41
CA GLU A 16 28.96 20.16 6.46
C GLU A 16 28.23 21.33 7.15
N TYR A 17 27.30 21.02 8.05
CA TYR A 17 26.46 22.02 8.71
C TYR A 17 26.93 22.41 10.11
N GLY A 18 28.07 21.86 10.57
CA GLY A 18 28.61 22.14 11.92
C GLY A 18 27.67 21.74 13.06
N LEU A 19 26.80 20.76 12.83
CA LEU A 19 25.82 20.31 13.81
C LEU A 19 26.45 19.28 14.74
N GLY A 20 25.91 19.13 15.95
CA GLY A 20 26.24 17.98 16.80
C GLY A 20 25.50 16.72 16.32
N ALA A 21 26.20 15.58 16.23
CA ALA A 21 25.59 14.31 15.79
C ALA A 21 24.37 13.90 16.64
N GLY A 22 24.37 14.22 17.93
CA GLY A 22 23.23 14.00 18.83
C GLY A 22 22.00 14.84 18.48
N SER A 23 22.19 16.11 18.11
CA SER A 23 21.11 17.02 17.73
C SER A 23 20.43 16.56 16.44
N LEU A 24 21.22 16.18 15.44
CA LEU A 24 20.72 15.68 14.17
C LEU A 24 19.96 14.35 14.34
N ASN A 25 20.49 13.44 15.16
CA ASN A 25 19.79 12.19 15.49
C ASN A 25 18.47 12.43 16.23
N SER A 26 18.44 13.39 17.16
CA SER A 26 17.22 13.80 17.85
C SER A 26 16.16 14.32 16.88
N TRP A 27 16.56 15.18 15.93
CA TRP A 27 15.65 15.70 14.89
C TRP A 27 15.16 14.61 13.93
N ILE A 28 16.02 13.68 13.51
CA ILE A 28 15.62 12.53 12.69
C ILE A 28 14.60 11.66 13.43
N LYS A 29 14.85 11.40 14.73
CA LYS A 29 13.93 10.61 15.57
C LYS A 29 12.58 11.31 15.71
N LYS A 30 12.58 12.61 16.00
CA LYS A 30 11.36 13.42 16.12
C LYS A 30 10.56 13.44 14.81
N TYR A 31 11.24 13.66 13.69
CA TYR A 31 10.62 13.64 12.36
C TYR A 31 10.00 12.27 12.03
N ARG A 32 10.69 11.16 12.32
CA ARG A 32 10.14 9.81 12.12
C ARG A 32 8.90 9.57 12.97
N GLU A 33 8.89 10.05 14.22
CA GLU A 33 7.75 9.89 15.12
C GLU A 33 6.54 10.73 14.65
N GLU A 34 6.78 11.96 14.21
CA GLU A 34 5.76 12.82 13.59
C GLU A 34 5.21 12.20 12.30
N CYS A 35 6.05 11.61 11.46
CA CYS A 35 5.60 10.86 10.27
C CYS A 35 4.76 9.63 10.64
N LYS A 36 5.10 8.91 11.70
CA LYS A 36 4.29 7.77 12.18
C LYS A 36 2.95 8.22 12.75
N GLN A 37 2.90 9.34 13.48
CA GLN A 37 1.65 9.88 14.00
C GLN A 37 0.76 10.44 12.89
N THR A 38 1.34 11.11 11.90
CA THR A 38 0.58 11.64 10.74
C THR A 38 0.10 10.55 9.79
N ASN A 39 0.91 9.51 9.53
CA ASN A 39 0.45 8.34 8.76
C ASN A 39 -0.51 7.44 9.56
N GLY A 40 -0.35 7.36 10.88
CA GLY A 40 -1.15 6.50 11.76
C GLY A 40 -2.58 6.98 11.98
N MET A 41 -2.89 8.25 11.69
CA MET A 41 -4.25 8.78 11.90
C MET A 41 -5.21 8.56 10.73
N ASN A 42 -4.75 8.30 9.50
CA ASN A 42 -5.65 8.19 8.34
C ASN A 42 -5.15 7.32 7.17
N GLN A 43 -3.94 6.72 7.22
CA GLN A 43 -3.49 5.84 6.14
C GLN A 43 -3.55 4.38 6.59
N PRO A 44 -4.36 3.53 5.93
CA PRO A 44 -4.30 2.09 6.17
C PRO A 44 -2.87 1.62 5.94
N ASN A 45 -2.37 0.78 6.84
CA ASN A 45 -1.05 0.19 6.73
C ASN A 45 -0.89 -0.40 5.32
N GLN A 46 0.19 -0.06 4.64
CA GLN A 46 0.39 -0.42 3.23
C GLN A 46 0.25 -1.94 3.01
N LYS A 47 0.68 -2.75 3.99
CA LYS A 47 0.48 -4.20 4.00
C LYS A 47 -1.00 -4.58 3.96
N ASP A 48 -1.82 -3.98 4.84
CA ASP A 48 -3.24 -4.26 4.94
C ASP A 48 -3.99 -3.86 3.66
N VAL A 49 -3.52 -2.82 2.96
CA VAL A 49 -4.05 -2.43 1.64
C VAL A 49 -3.75 -3.49 0.58
N PHE A 50 -2.51 -4.00 0.54
CA PHE A 50 -2.13 -5.04 -0.40
C PHE A 50 -2.88 -6.36 -0.14
N ASP A 51 -3.04 -6.74 1.12
CA ASP A 51 -3.77 -7.94 1.51
C ASP A 51 -5.25 -7.85 1.11
N GLN A 52 -5.89 -6.69 1.34
CA GLN A 52 -7.26 -6.43 0.88
C GLN A 52 -7.38 -6.46 -0.65
N LEU A 53 -6.43 -5.85 -1.36
CA LEU A 53 -6.42 -5.85 -2.83
C LEU A 53 -6.32 -7.27 -3.40
N ALA A 54 -5.47 -8.12 -2.81
CA ALA A 54 -5.34 -9.52 -3.20
C ALA A 54 -6.65 -10.30 -2.98
N GLN A 55 -7.29 -10.09 -1.83
CA GLN A 55 -8.58 -10.73 -1.52
C GLN A 55 -9.69 -10.28 -2.50
N LEU A 56 -9.79 -8.98 -2.79
CA LEU A 56 -10.77 -8.46 -3.75
C LEU A 56 -10.56 -9.03 -5.15
N ARG A 57 -9.30 -9.14 -5.61
CA ARG A 57 -8.99 -9.74 -6.92
C ARG A 57 -9.46 -11.19 -7.01
N LYS A 58 -9.18 -11.99 -5.97
CA LYS A 58 -9.63 -13.38 -5.90
C LYS A 58 -11.15 -13.50 -5.93
N GLN A 59 -11.87 -12.64 -5.20
CA GLN A 59 -13.33 -12.62 -5.21
C GLN A 59 -13.90 -12.25 -6.58
N ASN A 60 -13.33 -11.24 -7.25
CA ASN A 60 -13.74 -10.87 -8.59
C ASN A 60 -13.54 -12.00 -9.60
N GLU A 61 -12.40 -12.68 -9.56
CA GLU A 61 -12.14 -13.82 -10.45
C GLU A 61 -13.17 -14.94 -10.28
N GLU A 62 -13.57 -15.23 -9.03
CA GLU A 62 -14.57 -16.26 -8.75
C GLU A 62 -15.96 -15.84 -9.23
N LEU A 63 -16.38 -14.61 -8.93
CA LEU A 63 -17.64 -14.05 -9.41
C LEU A 63 -17.72 -14.03 -10.93
N GLU A 64 -16.62 -13.72 -11.62
CA GLU A 64 -16.59 -13.77 -13.09
C GLU A 64 -16.76 -15.19 -13.63
N LYS A 65 -16.17 -16.21 -12.99
CA LYS A 65 -16.37 -17.62 -13.38
C LYS A 65 -17.82 -18.03 -13.21
N GLU A 66 -18.42 -17.73 -12.06
CA GLU A 66 -19.82 -18.02 -11.77
C GLU A 66 -20.73 -17.31 -12.78
N ASN A 67 -20.49 -16.02 -13.05
CA ASN A 67 -21.26 -15.25 -14.00
C ASN A 67 -21.18 -15.85 -15.42
N ARG A 68 -19.98 -16.28 -15.86
CA ARG A 68 -19.81 -16.98 -17.15
C ARG A 68 -20.55 -18.31 -17.18
N PHE A 69 -20.53 -19.07 -16.08
CA PHE A 69 -21.26 -20.34 -15.98
C PHE A 69 -22.77 -20.12 -16.08
N LEU A 70 -23.31 -19.18 -15.28
CA LEU A 70 -24.73 -18.86 -15.27
C LEU A 70 -25.22 -18.33 -16.62
N LYS A 71 -24.43 -17.49 -17.29
CA LYS A 71 -24.75 -17.03 -18.66
C LYS A 71 -24.83 -18.18 -19.66
N LYS A 72 -23.90 -19.13 -19.59
CA LYS A 72 -23.95 -20.34 -20.45
C LYS A 72 -25.16 -21.21 -20.13
N ALA A 73 -25.46 -21.41 -18.85
CA ALA A 73 -26.64 -22.16 -18.42
C ALA A 73 -27.94 -21.50 -18.91
N ALA A 74 -28.09 -20.19 -18.71
CA ALA A 74 -29.24 -19.43 -19.18
C ALA A 74 -29.42 -19.54 -20.70
N ALA A 75 -28.34 -19.42 -21.48
CA ALA A 75 -28.39 -19.60 -22.93
C ALA A 75 -28.79 -21.03 -23.35
N PHE A 76 -28.30 -22.04 -22.64
CA PHE A 76 -28.69 -23.44 -22.88
C PHE A 76 -30.18 -23.66 -22.61
N PHE A 77 -30.68 -23.19 -21.47
CA PHE A 77 -32.10 -23.34 -21.11
C PHE A 77 -33.02 -22.57 -22.05
N ALA A 78 -32.66 -21.34 -22.44
CA ALA A 78 -33.43 -20.57 -23.40
C ALA A 78 -33.58 -21.31 -24.75
N LYS A 79 -32.49 -21.91 -25.24
CA LYS A 79 -32.51 -22.72 -26.47
C LYS A 79 -33.40 -23.96 -26.36
N GLU A 80 -33.44 -24.61 -25.19
CA GLU A 80 -34.27 -25.80 -25.00
C GLU A 80 -35.76 -25.44 -24.86
N SER A 81 -36.10 -24.25 -24.34
CA SER A 81 -37.49 -23.76 -24.28
C SER A 81 -38.07 -23.31 -25.62
N GLU A 82 -37.24 -23.17 -26.66
CA GLU A 82 -37.66 -22.79 -28.02
C GLU A 82 -37.93 -24.01 -28.93
N LYS A 83 -37.67 -25.24 -28.45
CA LYS A 83 -38.02 -26.49 -29.15
C LYS A 83 -39.41 -26.98 -28.78
#